data_AF-A0A4U8SP50-F1
#
_entry.id   AF-A0A4U8SP50-F1
#
_cell.length_a   1.000
_cell.length_b   1.000
_cell.length_c   1.000
_cell.angle_alpha   90.00
_cell.angle_beta   90.00
_cell.angle_gamma   90.00
#
_symmetry.space_group_name_H-M   'P 1'
#
loop_
_entity.id
_entity.type
_entity.pdbx_description
1 polymer ?
#
loop_
_entity_poly.entity_id
_entity_poly.type
_entity_poly.pdbx_seq_one_letter_code
_entity_poly.pdbx_strand_id
1 'polypeptide(L)'
;MALSVQTINDLQMVRSVGKLKSYEAFLTFKIELEDILPKFLGEQHMLRIYFVRAYPISSYVLGYLFKLRNTDKIKIEIVVDDLRLFMFFEEINLVDEFQIKIMEA
;
A
#
# COMPACT_ATOMS: atom_id res chain seq x y z
N MET A 1 6.71 0.60 12.74
CA MET A 1 6.62 -0.08 11.42
C MET A 1 7.77 0.47 10.57
N ALA A 2 8.20 -0.18 9.50
CA ALA A 2 9.25 0.37 8.65
C ALA A 2 8.88 0.17 7.18
N LEU A 3 8.69 1.28 6.46
CA LEU A 3 8.63 1.30 5.02
C LEU A 3 10.04 1.20 4.43
N SER A 4 10.16 0.46 3.33
CA SER A 4 11.41 0.37 2.58
C SER A 4 11.11 0.27 1.09
N VAL A 5 11.93 0.91 0.26
CA VAL A 5 11.87 0.70 -1.19
C VAL A 5 12.65 -0.57 -1.52
N GLN A 6 12.01 -1.51 -2.23
CA GLN A 6 12.63 -2.75 -2.67
C GLN A 6 12.36 -2.97 -4.16
N THR A 7 13.27 -3.68 -4.83
CA THR A 7 13.06 -4.15 -6.20
C THR A 7 12.68 -5.62 -6.13
N ILE A 8 11.50 -5.96 -6.66
CA ILE A 8 10.96 -7.32 -6.69
C ILE A 8 10.51 -7.60 -8.12
N ASN A 9 11.06 -8.63 -8.76
CA ASN A 9 10.78 -8.97 -10.16
C ASN A 9 10.93 -7.74 -11.09
N ASP A 10 12.05 -7.02 -10.94
CA ASP A 10 12.38 -5.78 -11.67
C ASP A 10 11.42 -4.59 -11.46
N LEU A 11 10.47 -4.70 -10.52
CA LEU A 11 9.58 -3.63 -10.14
C LEU A 11 10.01 -3.02 -8.80
N GLN A 12 10.21 -1.71 -8.78
CA GLN A 12 10.34 -0.99 -7.53
C GLN A 12 8.99 -0.89 -6.81
N MET A 13 8.99 -1.19 -5.52
CA MET A 13 7.81 -1.18 -4.65
C MET A 13 8.16 -0.59 -3.29
N VAL A 14 7.19 0.12 -2.69
CA VAL A 14 7.25 0.52 -1.28
C VAL A 14 6.71 -0.64 -0.44
N ARG A 15 7.60 -1.34 0.25
CA ARG A 15 7.26 -2.47 1.11
C ARG A 15 6.91 -2.01 2.51
N SER A 16 5.71 -2.38 2.97
CA SER A 16 5.18 -2.12 4.30
C SER A 16 5.00 -3.43 5.06
N VAL A 17 5.63 -3.58 6.22
CA VAL A 17 5.62 -4.84 6.99
C VAL A 17 4.91 -4.68 8.33
N GLY A 18 3.90 -5.51 8.55
CA GLY A 18 3.17 -5.60 9.80
C GLY A 18 1.80 -4.92 9.75
N LYS A 19 1.04 -5.13 10.83
CA LYS A 19 -0.39 -4.79 10.91
C LYS A 19 -0.61 -3.28 10.92
N LEU A 20 -1.65 -2.84 10.22
CA LEU A 20 -2.05 -1.43 10.09
C LEU A 20 -3.39 -1.13 10.78
N LYS A 21 -3.65 -1.79 11.92
CA LYS A 21 -4.95 -1.76 12.60
C LYS A 21 -5.20 -0.52 13.48
N SER A 22 -4.14 0.08 14.03
CA SER A 22 -4.26 1.18 14.99
C SER A 22 -4.01 2.53 14.32
N TYR A 23 -4.55 3.59 14.92
CA TYR A 23 -4.31 4.96 14.47
C TYR A 23 -2.81 5.31 14.49
N GLU A 24 -2.07 4.90 15.53
CA GLU A 24 -0.62 5.11 15.62
C GLU A 24 0.13 4.42 14.48
N ALA A 25 -0.21 3.16 14.16
CA ALA A 25 0.41 2.43 13.05
C ALA A 25 0.12 3.11 11.70
N PHE A 26 -1.11 3.61 11.52
CA PHE A 26 -1.49 4.43 10.37
C PHE A 26 -0.68 5.74 10.30
N LEU A 27 -0.51 6.44 11.42
CA LEU A 27 0.18 7.73 11.44
C LEU A 27 1.66 7.54 11.06
N THR A 28 2.31 6.51 11.61
CA THR A 28 3.68 6.12 11.21
C THR A 28 3.75 5.77 9.73
N PHE A 29 2.82 4.95 9.22
CA PHE A 29 2.73 4.61 7.79
C PHE A 29 2.66 5.86 6.92
N LYS A 30 1.75 6.77 7.25
CA LYS A 30 1.52 8.00 6.50
C LYS A 30 2.78 8.86 6.43
N ILE A 31 3.41 9.11 7.58
CA ILE A 31 4.61 9.96 7.65
C ILE A 31 5.73 9.37 6.81
N GLU A 32 6.04 8.09 7.01
CA GLU A 32 7.11 7.41 6.25
C GLU A 32 6.81 7.38 4.74
N LEU A 33 5.53 7.19 4.37
CA LEU A 33 5.16 7.16 2.95
C LEU A 33 5.31 8.56 2.32
N GLU A 34 4.92 9.62 3.03
CA GLU A 34 5.05 11.01 2.58
C GLU A 34 6.51 11.41 2.35
N ASP A 35 7.44 10.90 3.17
CA ASP A 35 8.87 11.14 2.99
C ASP A 35 9.43 10.41 1.76
N ILE A 36 8.93 9.21 1.45
CA ILE A 36 9.39 8.39 0.32
C ILE A 36 8.77 8.85 -1.01
N LEU A 37 7.51 9.32 -0.96
CA LEU A 37 6.67 9.56 -2.13
C LEU A 37 7.31 10.44 -3.21
N PRO A 38 7.91 11.62 -2.90
CA PRO A 38 8.39 12.54 -3.92
C PRO A 38 9.52 11.95 -4.75
N LYS A 39 10.45 11.26 -4.09
CA LYS A 39 11.57 10.58 -4.77
C LYS A 39 11.06 9.39 -5.56
N PHE A 40 10.21 8.56 -4.95
CA PHE A 40 9.68 7.37 -5.59
C PHE A 40 8.89 7.71 -6.86
N LEU A 41 8.03 8.72 -6.81
CA LEU A 41 7.22 9.14 -7.97
C LEU A 41 8.03 9.93 -9.03
N GLY A 42 9.17 10.50 -8.66
CA GLY A 42 10.11 11.09 -9.62
C GLY A 42 10.77 10.03 -10.50
N GLU A 43 10.98 8.82 -9.95
CA GLU A 43 11.58 7.67 -10.65
C GLU A 43 10.52 6.74 -11.25
N GLN A 44 9.35 6.63 -10.63
CA GLN A 44 8.27 5.71 -10.97
C GLN A 44 6.97 6.46 -11.29
N HIS A 45 6.29 6.13 -12.38
CA HIS A 45 4.99 6.77 -12.73
C HIS A 45 3.78 6.22 -11.95
N MET A 46 3.98 5.26 -11.06
CA MET A 46 2.93 4.59 -10.29
C MET A 46 3.46 4.17 -8.93
N LEU A 47 2.69 4.43 -7.88
CA LEU A 47 2.97 3.97 -6.53
C LEU A 47 2.58 2.48 -6.42
N ARG A 48 3.57 1.60 -6.33
CA ARG A 48 3.37 0.20 -5.97
C ARG A 48 3.61 0.01 -4.49
N ILE A 49 2.59 -0.42 -3.75
CA ILE A 49 2.72 -0.70 -2.32
C ILE A 49 2.63 -2.20 -2.11
N TYR A 50 3.66 -2.79 -1.50
CA TYR A 50 3.65 -4.18 -1.11
C TYR A 50 3.36 -4.31 0.38
N PHE A 51 2.14 -4.72 0.72
CA PHE A 51 1.74 -5.00 2.10
C PHE A 51 2.12 -6.44 2.48
N VAL A 52 2.95 -6.55 3.52
CA VAL A 52 3.46 -7.82 4.04
C VAL A 52 2.98 -8.03 5.46
N ARG A 53 2.18 -9.08 5.68
CA ARG A 53 1.52 -9.41 6.97
C ARG A 53 0.76 -8.21 7.52
N ALA A 54 0.06 -7.48 6.65
CA ALA A 54 -0.60 -6.23 7.00
C ALA A 54 -2.03 -6.40 7.51
N TYR A 55 -2.65 -7.58 7.31
CA TYR A 55 -3.98 -7.83 7.84
C TYR A 55 -4.03 -7.84 9.39
N PRO A 56 -5.00 -7.15 10.02
CA PRO A 56 -6.01 -6.28 9.40
C PRO A 56 -5.48 -4.86 9.13
N ILE A 57 -6.03 -4.24 8.09
CA ILE A 57 -5.82 -2.82 7.76
C ILE A 57 -6.99 -1.99 8.30
N SER A 58 -6.69 -0.81 8.86
CA SER A 58 -7.71 0.13 9.35
C SER A 58 -8.32 0.99 8.23
N SER A 59 -9.53 1.51 8.47
CA SER A 59 -10.20 2.45 7.57
C SER A 59 -9.41 3.75 7.34
N TYR A 60 -8.53 4.13 8.27
CA TYR A 60 -7.63 5.28 8.10
C TYR A 60 -6.67 5.09 6.92
N VAL A 61 -6.12 3.88 6.76
CA VAL A 61 -5.23 3.54 5.65
C VAL A 61 -6.00 3.57 4.34
N LEU A 62 -7.21 2.99 4.31
CA LEU A 62 -8.07 3.03 3.13
C LEU A 62 -8.40 4.47 2.72
N GLY A 63 -8.84 5.30 3.67
CA GLY A 63 -9.15 6.71 3.42
C GLY A 63 -7.94 7.48 2.88
N TYR A 64 -6.75 7.18 3.38
CA TYR A 64 -5.52 7.79 2.88
C TYR A 64 -5.14 7.32 1.47
N LEU A 65 -5.26 6.02 1.17
CA LEU A 65 -5.07 5.50 -0.20
C LEU A 65 -6.04 6.16 -1.19
N PHE A 66 -7.30 6.37 -0.79
CA PHE A 66 -8.27 7.12 -1.59
C PHE A 66 -7.89 8.58 -1.78
N LYS A 67 -7.39 9.26 -0.75
CA LYS A 67 -6.89 10.64 -0.88
C LYS A 67 -5.77 10.71 -1.91
N LEU A 68 -4.76 9.84 -1.79
CA LEU A 68 -3.62 9.79 -2.73
C LEU A 68 -4.10 9.58 -4.18
N ARG A 69 -5.05 8.67 -4.40
CA ARG A 69 -5.57 8.40 -5.73
C ARG A 69 -6.51 9.50 -6.26
N ASN A 70 -7.51 9.89 -5.48
CA ASN A 70 -8.60 10.72 -5.96
C ASN A 70 -8.26 12.21 -5.92
N THR A 71 -7.54 12.65 -4.90
CA THR A 71 -7.14 14.05 -4.73
C THR A 71 -5.79 14.30 -5.39
N ASP A 72 -4.77 13.50 -5.07
CA ASP A 72 -3.42 13.74 -5.56
C ASP A 72 -3.16 13.13 -6.95
N LYS A 73 -4.14 12.40 -7.50
CA LYS A 73 -4.11 11.78 -8.84
C LYS A 73 -2.96 10.78 -9.02
N ILE A 74 -2.50 10.18 -7.92
CA ILE A 74 -1.44 9.17 -7.95
C ILE A 74 -2.05 7.83 -8.39
N LYS A 75 -1.46 7.20 -9.41
CA LYS A 75 -1.79 5.82 -9.77
C LYS A 75 -1.25 4.89 -8.68
N ILE A 76 -2.09 3.99 -8.18
CA ILE A 76 -1.73 3.07 -7.11
C ILE A 76 -2.00 1.64 -7.58
N GLU A 77 -1.01 0.78 -7.38
CA GLU A 77 -1.12 -0.67 -7.47
C GLU A 77 -0.74 -1.25 -6.10
N ILE A 78 -1.57 -2.17 -5.59
CA ILE A 78 -1.33 -2.81 -4.29
C ILE A 78 -0.96 -4.27 -4.52
N VAL A 79 0.11 -4.70 -3.88
CA VAL A 79 0.50 -6.10 -3.77
C VAL A 79 0.30 -6.54 -2.33
N VAL A 80 -0.23 -7.73 -2.11
CA VAL A 80 -0.41 -8.34 -0.79
C VAL A 80 0.24 -9.72 -0.72
N ASP A 81 0.78 -10.08 0.44
CA ASP A 81 1.38 -11.40 0.70
C ASP A 81 0.43 -12.40 1.37
N ASP A 82 -0.76 -11.95 1.77
CA ASP A 82 -1.68 -12.75 2.56
C ASP A 82 -3.11 -12.74 1.98
N LEU A 83 -3.67 -13.94 1.82
CA LEU A 83 -5.00 -14.16 1.23
C LEU A 83 -6.11 -13.44 2.02
N ARG A 84 -5.98 -13.29 3.35
CA ARG A 84 -7.02 -12.63 4.14
C ARG A 84 -7.13 -11.15 3.78
N LEU A 85 -5.99 -10.50 3.53
CA LEU A 85 -5.99 -9.12 3.07
C LEU A 85 -6.53 -9.00 1.65
N PHE A 86 -6.19 -9.93 0.76
CA PHE A 86 -6.76 -9.96 -0.58
C PHE A 86 -8.29 -10.10 -0.55
N MET A 87 -8.80 -11.12 0.16
CA MET A 87 -10.24 -11.35 0.34
C MET A 87 -10.93 -10.14 0.98
N PHE A 88 -10.30 -9.50 1.97
CA PHE A 88 -10.83 -8.28 2.55
C PHE A 88 -11.06 -7.20 1.50
N PHE A 89 -10.10 -6.96 0.59
CA PHE A 89 -10.27 -5.99 -0.48
C PHE A 89 -11.31 -6.41 -1.53
N GLU A 90 -11.43 -7.70 -1.80
CA GLU A 90 -12.46 -8.26 -2.68
C GLU A 90 -13.86 -8.00 -2.11
N GLU A 91 -14.08 -8.29 -0.82
CA GLU A 91 -15.35 -8.06 -0.13
C GLU A 91 -15.82 -6.61 -0.17
N ILE A 92 -14.88 -5.65 -0.14
CA ILE A 92 -15.17 -4.22 -0.24
C ILE A 92 -15.08 -3.67 -1.67
N ASN A 93 -14.98 -4.54 -2.69
CA ASN A 93 -14.91 -4.20 -4.11
C ASN A 93 -13.78 -3.23 -4.50
N LEU A 94 -12.61 -3.36 -3.86
CA LEU A 94 -11.46 -2.48 -4.12
C LEU A 94 -10.34 -3.11 -4.96
N VAL A 95 -10.50 -4.39 -5.35
CA VAL A 95 -9.50 -5.11 -6.14
C VAL A 95 -9.20 -4.40 -7.46
N ASP A 96 -10.23 -4.09 -8.24
CA ASP A 96 -10.05 -3.39 -9.52
C ASP A 96 -9.62 -1.93 -9.33
N GLU A 97 -10.15 -1.28 -8.29
CA GLU A 97 -9.90 0.13 -7.98
C GLU A 97 -8.42 0.42 -7.67
N PHE A 98 -7.71 -0.52 -7.05
CA PHE A 98 -6.30 -0.40 -6.68
C PHE A 98 -5.40 -1.45 -7.35
N GLN A 99 -5.89 -2.10 -8.41
CA GLN A 99 -5.17 -3.14 -9.16
C GLN A 99 -4.51 -4.17 -8.25
N ILE A 100 -5.28 -4.68 -7.29
CA ILE A 100 -4.74 -5.47 -6.18
C ILE A 100 -4.30 -6.85 -6.68
N LYS A 101 -3.06 -7.21 -6.38
CA LYS A 101 -2.46 -8.50 -6.74
C LYS A 101 -2.01 -9.24 -5.49
N ILE A 102 -2.16 -10.56 -5.51
CA ILE A 102 -1.54 -11.43 -4.51
C ILE A 102 -0.20 -11.93 -5.05
N MET A 103 0.83 -11.84 -4.22
CA MET A 103 2.09 -12.53 -4.43
C MET A 103 2.23 -13.55 -3.32
N GLU A 104 1.98 -14.82 -3.65
CA GLU A 104 2.30 -15.90 -2.72
C GLU A 104 3.83 -15.95 -2.54
N ALA A 105 4.26 -16.06 -1.28
CA ALA A 105 5.66 -16.19 -0.90
C ALA A 105 6.18 -17.62 -1.15
#